data_AF-A0A7C9A2P7-F1
#
_entry.id   AF-A0A7C9A2P7-F1
#
_cell.length_a   1.000
_cell.length_b   1.000
_cell.length_c   1.000
_cell.angle_alpha   90.00
_cell.angle_beta   90.00
_cell.angle_gamma   90.00
#
_symmetry.space_group_name_H-M   'P 1'
#
loop_
_entity.id
_entity.type
_entity.pdbx_description
1 polymer ?
#
loop_
_entity_poly.entity_id
_entity_poly.type
_entity_poly.pdbx_seq_one_letter_code
_entity_poly.pdbx_strand_id
1 'polypeptide(L)'
;NIVREDVHCNSGRLPYGQTFFHHPTGRCSDGRLMIDFFAQALDLPFLDPYLDKQGNFTHGVNFAVAGATALNVSTLAEKNIHIAPSVTRSSLLVQLDWFKAHLNALHFTP
;
A
#
# COMPACT_ATOMS: atom_id res chain seq x y z
N ASN A 1 -3.07 0.36 5.94
CA ASN A 1 -3.54 -0.26 4.68
C ASN A 1 -2.71 0.11 3.45
N ILE A 2 -2.02 1.25 3.33
CA ILE A 2 -1.09 1.48 2.21
C ILE A 2 0.34 1.32 2.72
N VAL A 3 1.20 0.68 1.93
CA VAL A 3 2.64 0.61 2.20
C VAL A 3 3.22 2.01 2.00
N ARG A 4 3.85 2.55 3.06
CA ARG A 4 4.49 3.87 3.02
C ARG A 4 5.98 3.70 2.75
N GLU A 5 6.42 4.14 1.58
CA GLU A 5 7.85 4.20 1.26
C GLU A 5 8.51 5.53 1.67
N ASP A 6 7.75 6.62 1.71
CA ASP A 6 8.25 7.94 2.06
C ASP A 6 7.52 8.53 3.28
N VAL A 7 8.31 9.06 4.21
CA VAL A 7 7.87 9.74 5.44
C VAL A 7 7.26 11.11 5.14
N HIS A 8 7.50 11.65 3.94
CA HIS A 8 7.00 12.97 3.49
C HIS A 8 5.65 12.91 2.75
N CYS A 9 5.04 11.74 2.60
CA CYS A 9 3.72 11.66 1.99
C CYS A 9 2.69 12.38 2.87
N ASN A 10 2.06 13.44 2.33
CA ASN A 10 1.08 14.28 3.04
C ASN A 10 -0.11 13.48 3.59
N SER A 11 -0.37 12.28 3.07
CA SER A 11 -1.40 11.37 3.57
C SER A 11 -1.20 10.92 5.02
N GLY A 12 0.02 11.09 5.58
CA GLY A 12 0.33 10.80 6.98
C GLY A 12 -0.18 11.84 7.99
N ARG A 13 -0.91 12.87 7.56
CA ARG A 13 -1.43 13.96 8.40
C ARG A 13 -2.94 14.13 8.19
N LEU A 14 -3.61 14.91 9.04
CA LEU A 14 -4.97 15.36 8.73
C LEU A 14 -4.96 16.21 7.45
N PRO A 15 -6.02 16.17 6.61
CA PRO A 15 -7.35 15.59 6.87
C PRO A 15 -7.50 14.09 6.56
N TYR A 16 -6.42 13.38 6.20
CA TYR A 16 -6.50 12.00 5.74
C TYR A 16 -6.85 11.00 6.85
N GLY A 17 -8.04 10.40 6.79
CA GLY A 17 -8.62 9.53 7.83
C GLY A 17 -9.59 10.23 8.80
N GLN A 18 -9.83 11.54 8.66
CA GLN A 18 -10.71 12.32 9.53
C GLN A 18 -12.17 11.83 9.61
N THR A 19 -12.80 11.41 8.51
CA THR A 19 -14.25 11.11 8.48
C THR A 19 -14.60 9.74 9.06
N PHE A 20 -13.74 8.74 8.93
CA PHE A 20 -14.04 7.35 9.35
C PHE A 20 -13.14 6.83 10.46
N PHE A 21 -11.83 7.02 10.33
CA PHE A 21 -10.86 6.50 11.32
C PHE A 21 -10.61 7.51 12.45
N HIS A 22 -10.92 8.78 12.22
CA HIS A 22 -10.73 9.90 13.15
C HIS A 22 -9.28 10.12 13.60
N HIS A 23 -8.31 9.63 12.82
CA HIS A 23 -6.88 9.89 12.99
C HIS A 23 -6.16 9.82 11.64
N PRO A 24 -4.94 10.40 11.52
CA PRO A 24 -4.13 10.24 10.32
C PRO A 24 -3.87 8.76 9.99
N THR A 25 -4.24 8.33 8.78
CA THR A 25 -4.09 6.92 8.38
C THR A 25 -2.97 6.66 7.39
N GLY A 26 -2.50 7.67 6.65
CA GLY A 26 -1.59 7.47 5.52
C GLY A 26 -2.28 7.12 4.21
N ARG A 27 -3.61 7.01 4.22
CA ARG A 27 -4.40 6.73 3.02
C ARG A 27 -4.62 8.04 2.28
N CYS A 28 -4.60 8.01 0.95
CA CYS A 28 -4.95 9.17 0.11
C CYS A 28 -6.47 9.41 0.07
N SER A 29 -7.13 9.36 1.24
CA SER A 29 -8.56 9.54 1.46
C SER A 29 -8.76 10.12 2.87
N ASP A 30 -9.81 10.93 3.06
CA ASP A 30 -10.22 11.42 4.38
C ASP A 30 -10.92 10.32 5.21
N GLY A 31 -11.18 9.15 4.63
CA GLY A 31 -11.71 8.00 5.34
C GLY A 31 -11.27 6.68 4.71
N ARG A 32 -12.24 5.95 4.16
CA ARG A 32 -12.06 4.62 3.59
C ARG A 32 -11.58 4.68 2.13
N LEU A 33 -10.91 3.62 1.71
CA LEU A 33 -10.55 3.29 0.34
C LEU A 33 -11.57 2.30 -0.24
N MET A 34 -11.61 2.17 -1.57
CA MET A 34 -12.50 1.23 -2.26
C MET A 34 -12.42 -0.20 -1.69
N ILE A 35 -11.22 -0.67 -1.37
CA ILE A 35 -11.01 -2.01 -0.80
C ILE A 35 -11.63 -2.20 0.60
N ASP A 36 -11.78 -1.13 1.38
CA ASP A 36 -12.40 -1.22 2.71
C ASP A 36 -13.92 -1.42 2.60
N PHE A 37 -14.54 -0.89 1.54
CA PHE A 37 -15.95 -1.14 1.25
C PHE A 37 -16.19 -2.60 0.85
N PHE A 38 -15.28 -3.21 0.08
CA PHE A 38 -15.34 -4.64 -0.22
C PHE A 38 -15.15 -5.49 1.04
N ALA A 39 -14.15 -5.16 1.87
CA ALA A 39 -13.94 -5.85 3.14
C ALA A 39 -15.19 -5.78 4.03
N GLN A 40 -15.79 -4.59 4.17
CA GLN A 40 -17.03 -4.42 4.93
C GLN A 40 -18.20 -5.23 4.34
N ALA A 41 -18.39 -5.19 3.01
CA ALA A 41 -19.48 -5.89 2.36
C ALA A 41 -19.38 -7.43 2.48
N LEU A 42 -18.16 -7.94 2.65
CA LEU A 42 -17.85 -9.36 2.81
C LEU A 42 -17.65 -9.79 4.27
N ASP A 43 -17.89 -8.89 5.23
CA ASP A 43 -17.66 -9.12 6.67
C ASP A 43 -16.22 -9.56 7.00
N LEU A 44 -15.25 -8.97 6.29
CA LEU A 44 -13.82 -9.20 6.48
C LEU A 44 -13.17 -8.01 7.22
N PRO A 45 -12.11 -8.26 8.02
CA PRO A 45 -11.32 -7.19 8.60
C PRO A 45 -10.60 -6.39 7.51
N PHE A 46 -10.25 -5.14 7.82
CA PHE A 46 -9.46 -4.32 6.90
C PHE A 46 -8.03 -4.84 6.77
N LEU A 47 -7.47 -4.71 5.56
CA LEU A 47 -6.18 -5.29 5.21
C LEU A 47 -5.00 -4.43 5.71
N ASP A 48 -4.12 -5.04 6.50
CA ASP A 48 -2.88 -4.40 6.92
C ASP A 48 -1.87 -4.28 5.76
N PRO A 49 -1.03 -3.24 5.74
CA PRO A 49 -0.05 -3.06 4.66
C PRO A 49 1.11 -4.05 4.82
N TYR A 50 1.64 -4.57 3.71
CA TYR A 50 2.66 -5.62 3.69
C TYR A 50 3.94 -5.30 4.50
N LEU A 51 4.38 -4.04 4.51
CA LEU A 51 5.57 -3.63 5.28
C LEU A 51 5.29 -3.36 6.77
N ASP A 52 4.06 -3.55 7.24
CA ASP A 52 3.75 -3.45 8.66
C ASP A 52 4.27 -4.68 9.40
N LYS A 53 5.28 -4.47 10.25
CA LYS A 53 5.87 -5.54 11.07
C LYS A 53 4.93 -6.07 12.14
N GLN A 54 3.88 -5.32 12.49
CA GLN A 54 2.86 -5.71 13.46
C GLN A 54 1.53 -6.05 12.79
N GLY A 55 1.49 -6.07 11.45
CA GLY A 55 0.27 -6.33 10.69
C GLY A 55 -0.24 -7.76 10.87
N ASN A 56 -1.56 -7.92 10.84
CA ASN A 56 -2.23 -9.21 10.84
C ASN A 56 -2.59 -9.62 9.42
N PHE A 57 -1.88 -10.61 8.87
CA PHE A 57 -2.07 -11.09 7.51
C PHE A 57 -2.96 -12.33 7.37
N THR A 58 -3.60 -12.77 8.45
CA THR A 58 -4.45 -13.99 8.46
C THR A 58 -5.64 -13.90 7.50
N HIS A 59 -6.17 -12.69 7.26
CA HIS A 59 -7.33 -12.45 6.41
C HIS A 59 -6.96 -11.74 5.09
N GLY A 60 -5.66 -11.72 4.76
CA GLY A 60 -5.12 -11.04 3.60
C GLY A 60 -4.20 -9.88 3.97
N VAL A 61 -3.59 -9.28 2.96
CA VAL A 61 -2.56 -8.26 3.09
C VAL A 61 -2.63 -7.29 1.91
N ASN A 62 -2.34 -6.01 2.14
CA ASN A 62 -2.32 -5.00 1.10
C ASN A 62 -0.89 -4.61 0.69
N PHE A 63 -0.56 -4.81 -0.58
CA PHE A 63 0.74 -4.46 -1.16
C PHE A 63 0.78 -3.06 -1.80
N ALA A 64 -0.36 -2.38 -1.89
CA ALA A 64 -0.46 -1.11 -2.59
C ALA A 64 0.42 -0.03 -1.95
N VAL A 65 1.13 0.72 -2.79
CA VAL A 65 1.90 1.91 -2.44
C VAL A 65 1.27 3.12 -3.13
N ALA A 66 1.03 4.19 -2.37
CA ALA A 66 0.52 5.43 -2.96
C ALA A 66 1.57 6.00 -3.93
N GLY A 67 1.13 6.38 -5.13
CA GLY A 67 1.99 6.95 -6.17
C GLY A 67 2.79 5.93 -6.98
N ALA A 68 2.71 4.63 -6.66
CA ALA A 68 3.41 3.60 -7.42
C ALA A 68 2.97 3.54 -8.89
N THR A 69 3.92 3.21 -9.75
CA THR A 69 3.72 3.15 -11.20
C THR A 69 3.50 1.75 -11.73
N ALA A 70 2.85 1.61 -12.88
CA ALA A 70 2.72 0.30 -13.52
C ALA A 70 4.09 -0.29 -13.94
N LEU A 71 4.98 0.56 -14.47
CA LEU A 71 6.34 0.20 -14.88
C LEU A 71 7.37 0.59 -13.82
N ASN A 72 8.56 0.01 -13.86
CA ASN A 72 9.68 0.45 -13.02
C ASN A 72 10.08 1.89 -13.34
N VAL A 73 10.52 2.62 -12.32
CA VAL A 73 11.00 4.01 -12.46
C VAL A 73 12.14 4.10 -13.49
N SER A 74 13.01 3.07 -13.57
CA SER A 74 14.07 2.98 -14.58
C SER A 74 13.51 2.89 -16.01
N THR A 75 12.52 2.02 -16.24
CA THR A 75 11.86 1.87 -17.55
C THR A 75 11.14 3.13 -17.99
N LEU A 76 10.58 3.90 -17.03
CA LEU A 76 9.99 5.20 -17.32
C LEU A 76 11.07 6.23 -17.68
N ALA A 77 12.20 6.23 -16.98
CA ALA A 77 13.33 7.11 -17.28
C ALA A 77 13.90 6.86 -18.68
N GLU A 78 13.98 5.61 -19.15
CA GLU A 78 14.34 5.26 -20.53
C GLU A 78 13.40 5.86 -21.58
N LYS A 79 12.15 6.15 -21.19
CA LYS A 79 11.15 6.83 -22.03
C LYS A 79 11.11 8.34 -21.84
N ASN A 80 12.13 8.92 -21.20
CA ASN A 80 12.20 10.34 -20.82
C ASN A 80 11.09 10.77 -19.85
N ILE A 81 10.56 9.85 -19.04
CA ILE A 81 9.59 10.12 -17.98
C ILE A 81 10.30 9.97 -16.63
N HIS A 82 10.69 11.09 -16.03
CA HIS A 82 11.42 11.10 -14.76
C HIS A 82 10.46 11.27 -13.59
N ILE A 83 10.46 10.29 -12.69
CA ILE A 83 9.74 10.34 -11.42
C ILE A 83 10.74 10.59 -10.32
N ALA A 84 10.50 11.63 -9.53
CA ALA A 84 11.36 11.95 -8.40
C ALA A 84 11.30 10.80 -7.36
N PRO A 85 12.45 10.37 -6.79
CA PRO A 85 12.45 9.33 -5.77
C PRO A 85 11.69 9.68 -4.49
N SER A 86 11.39 10.97 -4.28
CA SER A 86 10.52 11.48 -3.20
C SER A 86 9.02 11.25 -3.46
N VAL A 87 8.65 10.79 -4.65
CA VAL A 87 7.26 10.45 -4.99
C VAL A 87 7.05 8.96 -4.77
N THR A 88 7.86 8.13 -5.42
CA THR A 88 7.83 6.68 -5.22
C THR A 88 9.12 6.05 -5.75
N ARG A 89 9.52 4.92 -5.16
CA ARG A 89 10.46 3.99 -5.78
C ARG A 89 9.79 2.67 -6.17
N SER A 90 8.58 2.45 -5.70
CA SER A 90 7.76 1.30 -6.01
C SER A 90 7.11 1.36 -7.38
N SER A 91 6.98 0.17 -7.95
CA SER A 91 6.17 -0.12 -9.12
C SER A 91 5.24 -1.28 -8.84
N LEU A 92 4.33 -1.57 -9.78
CA LEU A 92 3.51 -2.77 -9.74
C LEU A 92 4.36 -4.04 -9.74
N LEU A 93 5.52 -4.03 -10.41
CA LEU A 93 6.45 -5.17 -10.38
C LEU A 93 7.03 -5.39 -8.98
N VAL A 94 7.42 -4.31 -8.28
CA VAL A 94 7.87 -4.39 -6.89
C VAL A 94 6.78 -4.94 -5.97
N GLN A 95 5.54 -4.46 -6.13
CA GLN A 95 4.39 -4.96 -5.36
C GLN A 95 4.09 -6.44 -5.66
N LEU A 96 4.27 -6.86 -6.92
CA LEU A 96 4.12 -8.25 -7.32
C LEU A 96 5.23 -9.14 -6.75
N ASP A 97 6.46 -8.64 -6.65
CA ASP A 97 7.56 -9.36 -6.02
C ASP A 97 7.31 -9.55 -4.52
N TRP A 98 6.78 -8.53 -3.83
CA TRP A 98 6.32 -8.67 -2.45
C TRP A 98 5.19 -9.69 -2.31
N PHE A 99 4.22 -9.68 -3.22
CA PHE A 99 3.15 -10.68 -3.23
C PHE A 99 3.70 -12.10 -3.38
N LYS A 100 4.61 -12.33 -4.33
CA LYS A 100 5.26 -13.64 -4.52
C LYS A 100 6.08 -14.06 -3.29
N ALA A 101 6.83 -13.13 -2.71
CA ALA A 101 7.59 -13.40 -1.49
C ALA A 101 6.68 -13.78 -0.32
N HIS A 102 5.54 -13.10 -0.18
CA HIS A 102 4.53 -13.39 0.82
C HIS A 102 3.95 -14.80 0.62
N LEU A 103 3.53 -15.15 -0.60
CA LEU A 103 3.03 -16.50 -0.90
C LEU A 103 4.06 -17.59 -0.58
N ASN A 104 5.32 -17.37 -0.95
CA ASN A 104 6.39 -18.32 -0.65
C ASN A 104 6.58 -18.49 0.86
N ALA A 105 6.51 -17.42 1.64
CA ALA A 105 6.64 -17.48 3.10
C ALA A 105 5.51 -18.32 3.76
N LEU A 106 4.29 -18.27 3.21
CA LEU A 106 3.16 -19.08 3.67
C LEU A 106 3.34 -20.57 3.36
N HIS A 107 4.10 -20.93 2.33
CA HIS A 107 4.39 -22.35 2.03
C HIS A 107 5.38 -22.98 3.01
N PHE A 108 6.08 -22.18 3.83
CA PHE A 108 7.06 -22.65 4.80
C PHE A 108 6.58 -22.54 6.27
N THR A 109 5.34 -22.12 6.51
CA THR A 109 4.72 -22.21 7.85
C THR A 109 4.12 -23.61 8.03
N PRO A 110 4.59 -24.41 9.01
CA PRO A 110 4.09 -25.76 9.27
C PRO A 110 2.64 -25.78 9.78
#